data_AF-A0A5C6HM62-F1
#
_entry.id   AF-A0A5C6HM62-F1
#
_cell.length_a   1.000
_cell.length_b   1.000
_cell.length_c   1.000
_cell.angle_alpha   90.00
_cell.angle_beta   90.00
_cell.angle_gamma   90.00
#
_symmetry.space_group_name_H-M   'P 1'
#
loop_
_entity.id
_entity.type
_entity.pdbx_description
1 polymer ?
#
loop_
_entity_poly.entity_id
_entity_poly.type
_entity_poly.pdbx_seq_one_letter_code
_entity_poly.pdbx_strand_id
1 'polypeptide(L)'
;MMKKLVLFICVILMITSLHAQTKPNFETMVNKYKVLDSADIKVTYRLLSVKDTIKKNAEEDIQVLLLGKNYSKYYSQDYLEYNISSTKLVLKGANAIPGFNRDGAYGYEIFKNMRNSEMEVTDLGTCIGGNYIYKEAIPTIDWEIGDEHCKILSYTCQKATGHFRGRTYEAWFTMDIPVNNGPWKLGGLPGLILKVSDSRNHYVFECIGLEQLKTKEEIRKYDVKYKEAKREEIDKIYKRFHKDNVAYNLLRGESTLFLNPVTQKWEKQYNAKKPLPYNPIELE
;
A
#
# COMPACT_ATOMS: atom_id res chain seq x y z
N MET A 1 -33.86 -29.06 53.45
CA MET A 1 -32.51 -28.55 53.77
C MET A 1 -31.67 -28.74 52.51
N MET A 2 -31.11 -27.63 51.95
CA MET A 2 -30.24 -27.52 50.75
C MET A 2 -30.90 -27.92 49.41
N LYS A 3 -31.24 -27.08 48.41
CA LYS A 3 -30.69 -25.84 47.81
C LYS A 3 -29.20 -25.91 47.46
N LYS A 4 -28.91 -26.18 46.18
CA LYS A 4 -28.07 -25.42 45.22
C LYS A 4 -27.78 -26.32 44.00
N LEU A 5 -27.53 -25.87 42.79
CA LEU A 5 -27.76 -24.64 42.03
C LEU A 5 -27.07 -24.97 40.69
N VAL A 6 -27.81 -24.79 39.59
CA VAL A 6 -27.32 -24.84 38.21
C VAL A 6 -25.97 -24.14 38.09
N LEU A 7 -24.96 -24.81 37.51
CA LEU A 7 -23.74 -24.15 37.06
C LEU A 7 -23.41 -24.56 35.63
N PHE A 8 -24.18 -23.98 34.72
CA PHE A 8 -23.82 -23.79 33.32
C PHE A 8 -22.75 -22.69 33.30
N ILE A 9 -21.47 -23.05 33.41
CA ILE A 9 -20.38 -22.09 33.14
C ILE A 9 -19.82 -22.43 31.77
N CYS A 10 -20.12 -21.52 30.85
CA CYS A 10 -19.52 -21.35 29.55
C CYS A 10 -18.03 -21.67 29.60
N VAL A 11 -17.64 -22.76 28.93
CA VAL A 11 -16.30 -22.86 28.36
C VAL A 11 -16.27 -21.81 27.25
N ILE A 12 -15.96 -20.57 27.62
CA ILE A 12 -15.45 -19.59 26.67
C ILE A 12 -14.11 -20.15 26.23
N LEU A 13 -14.16 -20.91 25.13
CA LEU A 13 -13.05 -21.15 24.25
C LEU A 13 -12.48 -19.77 23.91
N MET A 14 -11.49 -19.32 24.69
CA MET A 14 -10.48 -18.41 24.18
C MET A 14 -9.71 -19.21 23.15
N ILE A 15 -10.26 -19.27 21.93
CA ILE A 15 -9.45 -19.43 20.73
C ILE A 15 -8.66 -18.13 20.67
N THR A 16 -7.56 -18.06 21.41
CA THR A 16 -6.50 -17.12 21.06
C THR A 16 -6.00 -17.62 19.72
N SER A 17 -6.52 -17.02 18.66
CA SER A 17 -5.88 -17.07 17.35
C SER A 17 -4.43 -16.67 17.58
N LEU A 18 -3.55 -17.67 17.59
CA LEU A 18 -2.11 -17.53 17.71
C LEU A 18 -1.65 -16.85 16.42
N HIS A 19 -1.80 -15.53 16.36
CA HIS A 19 -1.17 -14.74 15.32
C HIS A 19 0.32 -14.82 15.59
N ALA A 20 1.08 -15.32 14.60
CA ALA A 20 2.53 -15.37 14.67
C ALA A 20 3.06 -13.96 14.99
N GLN A 21 3.73 -13.84 16.14
CA GLN A 21 4.32 -12.61 16.62
C GLN A 21 5.72 -12.48 16.00
N THR A 22 5.92 -11.46 15.17
CA THR A 22 7.25 -11.15 14.65
C THR A 22 7.93 -10.16 15.60
N LYS A 23 9.26 -10.27 15.75
CA LYS A 23 10.09 -9.23 16.36
C LYS A 23 10.61 -8.35 15.21
N PRO A 24 10.01 -7.19 14.91
CA PRO A 24 10.63 -6.26 13.98
C PRO A 24 11.87 -5.68 14.65
N ASN A 25 12.94 -5.46 13.89
CA ASN A 25 13.76 -4.28 14.18
C ASN A 25 12.81 -3.09 14.00
N PHE A 26 12.44 -2.41 15.09
CA PHE A 26 11.36 -1.41 15.16
C PHE A 26 11.67 -0.11 14.40
N GLU A 27 12.08 -0.21 13.13
CA GLU A 27 12.36 0.92 12.25
C GLU A 27 11.05 1.57 11.75
N THR A 28 9.86 0.98 11.96
CA THR A 28 8.57 1.44 11.43
C THR A 28 7.75 2.34 12.38
N MET A 29 8.38 2.98 13.37
CA MET A 29 7.66 3.86 14.31
C MET A 29 7.16 5.14 13.60
N VAL A 30 5.86 5.25 13.40
CA VAL A 30 5.22 6.39 12.71
C VAL A 30 4.76 7.52 13.65
N ASN A 31 5.31 7.58 14.87
CA ASN A 31 4.96 8.61 15.87
C ASN A 31 5.78 9.90 15.72
N LYS A 32 6.94 9.86 15.05
CA LYS A 32 7.76 11.02 14.71
C LYS A 32 7.58 11.34 13.22
N TYR A 33 7.32 12.59 12.91
CA TYR A 33 7.10 13.02 11.52
C TYR A 33 7.37 14.51 11.35
N LYS A 34 7.60 14.88 10.08
CA LYS A 34 7.58 16.26 9.60
C LYS A 34 6.30 16.50 8.80
N VAL A 35 5.69 17.66 8.99
CA VAL A 35 4.60 18.14 8.13
C VAL A 35 5.20 18.80 6.90
N LEU A 36 4.86 18.30 5.71
CA LEU A 36 5.32 18.84 4.43
C LEU A 36 4.34 19.88 3.86
N ASP A 37 3.05 19.66 4.08
CA ASP A 37 1.95 20.52 3.64
C ASP A 37 0.67 20.17 4.42
N SER A 38 -0.43 20.86 4.13
CA SER A 38 -1.76 20.51 4.63
C SER A 38 -2.73 20.33 3.46
N ALA A 39 -3.41 19.20 3.45
CA ALA A 39 -4.35 18.81 2.41
C ALA A 39 -5.71 19.46 2.60
N ASP A 40 -6.25 19.98 1.51
CA ASP A 40 -7.59 20.55 1.42
C ASP A 40 -8.58 19.56 0.80
N ILE A 41 -8.08 18.62 -0.01
CA ILE A 41 -8.88 17.58 -0.66
C ILE A 41 -8.30 16.22 -0.30
N LYS A 42 -9.18 15.28 0.06
CA LYS A 42 -8.87 13.86 0.20
C LYS A 42 -9.64 13.08 -0.86
N VAL A 43 -8.94 12.24 -1.61
CA VAL A 43 -9.52 11.35 -2.61
C VAL A 43 -9.25 9.92 -2.18
N THR A 44 -10.29 9.11 -2.14
CA THR A 44 -10.22 7.69 -1.77
C THR A 44 -10.44 6.84 -3.01
N TYR A 45 -9.49 5.96 -3.30
CA TYR A 45 -9.57 5.01 -4.41
C TYR A 45 -9.72 3.60 -3.87
N ARG A 46 -10.56 2.82 -4.53
CA ARG A 46 -10.51 1.36 -4.48
C ARG A 46 -9.47 0.90 -5.51
N LEU A 47 -8.46 0.18 -5.06
CA LEU A 47 -7.50 -0.52 -5.91
C LEU A 47 -7.89 -1.99 -5.99
N LEU A 48 -8.10 -2.50 -7.20
CA LEU A 48 -8.09 -3.92 -7.50
C LEU A 48 -6.77 -4.29 -8.17
N SER A 49 -6.07 -5.28 -7.62
CA SER A 49 -4.78 -5.74 -8.14
C SER A 49 -4.71 -7.26 -8.29
N VAL A 50 -4.29 -7.74 -9.45
CA VAL A 50 -4.13 -9.17 -9.72
C VAL A 50 -2.67 -9.55 -9.51
N LYS A 51 -2.32 -10.22 -8.40
CA LYS A 51 -0.92 -10.63 -8.17
C LYS A 51 -0.55 -11.94 -8.83
N ASP A 52 -1.50 -12.86 -8.89
CA ASP A 52 -1.38 -14.17 -9.54
C ASP A 52 -2.17 -14.16 -10.85
N THR A 53 -1.46 -13.99 -11.97
CA THR A 53 -2.07 -13.97 -13.31
C THR A 53 -2.59 -15.34 -13.77
N ILE A 54 -2.25 -16.42 -13.06
CA ILE A 54 -2.76 -17.77 -13.34
C ILE A 54 -4.11 -17.94 -12.66
N LYS A 55 -4.20 -17.60 -11.36
CA LYS A 55 -5.47 -17.68 -10.61
C LYS A 55 -6.44 -16.54 -10.89
N LYS A 56 -5.91 -15.37 -11.30
CA LYS A 56 -6.65 -14.15 -11.66
C LYS A 56 -7.59 -13.62 -10.58
N ASN A 57 -7.34 -13.95 -9.32
CA ASN A 57 -8.05 -13.33 -8.21
C ASN A 57 -7.50 -11.91 -8.01
N ALA A 58 -8.40 -10.93 -8.01
CA ALA A 58 -8.05 -9.57 -7.65
C ALA A 58 -8.08 -9.42 -6.12
N GLU A 59 -7.04 -8.79 -5.60
CA GLU A 59 -6.93 -8.33 -4.23
C GLU A 59 -7.36 -6.87 -4.18
N GLU A 60 -8.01 -6.49 -3.09
CA GLU A 60 -8.54 -5.16 -2.89
C GLU A 60 -7.74 -4.39 -1.83
N ASP A 61 -7.46 -3.12 -2.10
CA ASP A 61 -6.86 -2.19 -1.15
C ASP A 61 -7.55 -0.82 -1.25
N ILE A 62 -7.69 -0.14 -0.12
CA ILE A 62 -8.18 1.24 -0.04
C ILE A 62 -6.98 2.18 -0.03
N GLN A 63 -6.92 3.05 -1.01
CA GLN A 63 -5.83 3.98 -1.23
C GLN A 63 -6.32 5.40 -1.03
N VAL A 64 -5.47 6.26 -0.47
CA VAL A 64 -5.80 7.66 -0.23
C VAL A 64 -4.80 8.54 -0.95
N LEU A 65 -5.31 9.56 -1.63
CA LEU A 65 -4.57 10.70 -2.16
C LEU A 65 -4.97 11.97 -1.39
N LEU A 66 -4.02 12.52 -0.66
CA LEU A 66 -4.12 13.84 -0.04
C LEU A 66 -3.56 14.90 -0.99
N LEU A 67 -4.32 15.95 -1.24
CA LEU A 67 -3.95 17.06 -2.11
C LEU A 67 -3.83 18.35 -1.29
N GLY A 68 -2.58 18.78 -1.09
CA GLY A 68 -2.23 20.08 -0.53
C GLY A 68 -1.91 21.10 -1.62
N LYS A 69 -1.45 22.28 -1.20
CA LYS A 69 -1.13 23.39 -2.12
C LYS A 69 0.11 23.10 -2.98
N ASN A 70 1.09 22.38 -2.42
CA ASN A 70 2.41 22.17 -3.00
C ASN A 70 2.82 20.70 -3.01
N TYR A 71 2.26 19.91 -2.09
CA TYR A 71 2.48 18.47 -2.03
C TYR A 71 1.18 17.69 -2.26
N SER A 72 1.31 16.55 -2.90
CA SER A 72 0.36 15.45 -2.72
C SER A 72 1.01 14.26 -2.03
N LYS A 73 0.20 13.46 -1.34
CA LYS A 73 0.63 12.19 -0.72
C LYS A 73 -0.34 11.09 -1.08
N TYR A 74 0.17 9.99 -1.62
CA TYR A 74 -0.58 8.79 -1.95
C TYR A 74 -0.10 7.60 -1.11
N TYR A 75 -1.01 6.84 -0.51
CA TYR A 75 -0.68 5.71 0.38
C TYR A 75 -1.82 4.71 0.54
N SER A 76 -1.53 3.51 1.07
CA SER A 76 -2.53 2.53 1.51
C SER A 76 -3.08 2.87 2.89
N GLN A 77 -4.41 2.99 2.98
CA GLN A 77 -5.10 3.25 4.25
C GLN A 77 -4.92 2.09 5.22
N ASP A 78 -5.13 0.85 4.76
CA ASP A 78 -4.99 -0.36 5.58
C ASP A 78 -3.57 -0.49 6.15
N TYR A 79 -2.55 -0.21 5.32
CA TYR A 79 -1.16 -0.27 5.77
C TYR A 79 -0.82 0.84 6.77
N LEU A 80 -1.35 2.05 6.57
CA LEU A 80 -1.18 3.14 7.52
C LEU A 80 -1.80 2.81 8.88
N GLU A 81 -3.03 2.30 8.90
CA GLU A 81 -3.72 1.90 10.12
C GLU A 81 -2.96 0.80 10.87
N TYR A 82 -2.42 -0.17 10.14
CA TYR A 82 -1.53 -1.19 10.68
C TYR A 82 -0.28 -0.59 11.36
N ASN A 83 0.41 0.35 10.71
CA ASN A 83 1.60 0.97 11.28
C ASN A 83 1.28 1.82 12.52
N ILE A 84 0.17 2.55 12.50
CA ILE A 84 -0.28 3.33 13.66
C ILE A 84 -0.59 2.39 14.84
N SER A 85 -1.32 1.30 14.59
CA SER A 85 -1.66 0.31 15.61
C SER A 85 -0.40 -0.36 16.19
N SER A 86 0.50 -0.79 15.30
CA SER A 86 1.79 -1.40 15.66
C SER A 86 2.65 -0.44 16.49
N THR A 87 2.76 0.82 16.08
CA THR A 87 3.49 1.86 16.82
C THR A 87 2.90 2.05 18.22
N LYS A 88 1.57 2.09 18.36
CA LYS A 88 0.91 2.19 19.68
C LYS A 88 1.24 1.01 20.59
N LEU A 89 1.30 -0.22 20.06
CA LEU A 89 1.67 -1.41 20.85
C LEU A 89 3.13 -1.34 21.32
N VAL A 90 4.05 -0.97 20.43
CA VAL A 90 5.47 -0.87 20.77
C VAL A 90 5.72 0.22 21.81
N LEU A 91 5.07 1.39 21.68
CA LEU A 91 5.14 2.46 22.67
C LEU A 91 4.57 2.06 24.05
N LYS A 92 3.72 1.02 24.11
CA LYS A 92 3.24 0.43 25.37
C LYS A 92 4.14 -0.70 25.90
N GLY A 93 5.30 -0.93 25.29
CA GLY A 93 6.26 -1.96 25.71
C GLY A 93 6.02 -3.35 25.12
N ALA A 94 5.26 -3.47 24.03
CA ALA A 94 5.10 -4.76 23.36
C ALA A 94 6.44 -5.26 22.76
N ASN A 95 6.79 -6.51 23.06
CA ASN A 95 8.00 -7.16 22.54
C ASN A 95 7.85 -7.71 21.12
N ALA A 96 6.63 -7.67 20.57
CA ALA A 96 6.28 -8.11 19.23
C ALA A 96 4.98 -7.44 18.77
N ILE A 97 4.78 -7.38 17.45
CA ILE A 97 3.54 -6.87 16.84
C ILE A 97 2.91 -7.95 15.96
N PRO A 98 1.59 -7.91 15.71
CA PRO A 98 0.96 -8.75 14.70
C PRO A 98 1.60 -8.51 13.32
N GLY A 99 1.72 -9.55 12.51
CA GLY A 99 2.06 -9.39 11.09
C GLY A 99 0.96 -8.68 10.31
N PHE A 100 1.32 -7.97 9.25
CA PHE A 100 0.34 -7.43 8.31
C PHE A 100 -0.16 -8.56 7.39
N ASN A 101 -1.45 -8.86 7.47
CA ASN A 101 -2.07 -10.01 6.79
C ASN A 101 -3.11 -9.60 5.73
N ARG A 102 -2.94 -8.43 5.11
CA ARG A 102 -3.80 -7.97 4.01
C ARG A 102 -3.06 -8.13 2.69
N ASP A 103 -3.44 -9.18 1.98
CA ASP A 103 -3.04 -9.39 0.60
C ASP A 103 -3.57 -8.22 -0.24
N GLY A 104 -2.66 -7.41 -0.79
CA GLY A 104 -2.98 -6.37 -1.79
C GLY A 104 -2.38 -5.04 -1.42
N ALA A 105 -2.23 -4.84 -0.11
CA ALA A 105 -1.74 -3.60 0.47
C ALA A 105 -0.24 -3.60 0.70
N TYR A 106 0.38 -2.48 0.33
CA TYR A 106 1.81 -2.26 0.47
C TYR A 106 2.07 -0.93 1.16
N GLY A 107 3.18 -0.88 1.87
CA GLY A 107 3.62 0.23 2.68
C GLY A 107 4.43 1.29 1.96
N TYR A 108 4.25 1.42 0.65
CA TYR A 108 4.84 2.55 -0.03
C TYR A 108 3.99 3.81 0.19
N GLU A 109 4.66 4.94 0.35
CA GLU A 109 4.02 6.25 0.29
C GLU A 109 4.70 7.07 -0.81
N ILE A 110 3.90 7.77 -1.61
CA ILE A 110 4.39 8.58 -2.73
C ILE A 110 4.07 10.03 -2.43
N PHE A 111 5.12 10.86 -2.39
CA PHE A 111 5.03 12.30 -2.22
C PHE A 111 5.40 12.97 -3.53
N LYS A 112 4.52 13.82 -4.07
CA LYS A 112 4.82 14.64 -5.25
C LYS A 112 4.95 16.09 -4.81
N ASN A 113 6.12 16.69 -4.99
CA ASN A 113 6.36 18.11 -4.76
C ASN A 113 6.19 18.89 -6.06
N MET A 114 5.07 19.59 -6.18
CA MET A 114 4.72 20.31 -7.41
C MET A 114 5.53 21.60 -7.62
N ARG A 115 6.29 22.07 -6.61
CA ARG A 115 7.13 23.28 -6.75
C ARG A 115 8.39 23.05 -7.57
N ASN A 116 8.95 21.84 -7.50
CA ASN A 116 10.20 21.49 -8.16
C ASN A 116 10.08 20.23 -9.03
N SER A 117 8.86 19.70 -9.21
CA SER A 117 8.56 18.49 -9.96
C SER A 117 9.36 17.25 -9.50
N GLU A 118 9.63 17.16 -8.20
CA GLU A 118 10.29 16.01 -7.58
C GLU A 118 9.24 15.06 -6.97
N MET A 119 9.43 13.76 -7.18
CA MET A 119 8.69 12.70 -6.53
C MET A 119 9.61 11.95 -5.57
N GLU A 120 9.13 11.72 -4.35
CA GLU A 120 9.82 10.93 -3.34
C GLU A 120 8.92 9.74 -2.98
N VAL A 121 9.51 8.55 -2.92
CA VAL A 121 8.79 7.33 -2.57
C VAL A 121 9.47 6.69 -1.37
N THR A 122 8.71 6.47 -0.31
CA THR A 122 9.14 5.70 0.86
C THR A 122 8.55 4.29 0.77
N ASP A 123 9.25 3.32 1.32
CA ASP A 123 8.78 1.95 1.53
C ASP A 123 8.97 1.63 3.02
N LEU A 124 7.88 1.55 3.78
CA LEU A 124 7.91 1.47 5.24
C LEU A 124 7.77 0.03 5.73
N GLY A 125 8.86 -0.73 5.71
CA GLY A 125 8.91 -2.05 6.35
C GLY A 125 7.95 -3.05 5.73
N THR A 126 7.74 -2.97 4.42
CA THR A 126 6.93 -3.95 3.67
C THR A 126 7.62 -5.32 3.63
N CYS A 127 7.17 -6.21 2.74
CA CYS A 127 7.70 -7.56 2.59
C CYS A 127 9.22 -7.64 2.34
N ILE A 128 9.85 -6.57 1.85
CA ILE A 128 11.30 -6.53 1.61
C ILE A 128 12.13 -6.20 2.85
N GLY A 129 11.50 -5.63 3.87
CA GLY A 129 12.06 -5.38 5.19
C GLY A 129 13.14 -4.29 5.30
N GLY A 130 13.07 -3.55 6.41
CA GLY A 130 13.70 -2.24 6.55
C GLY A 130 12.93 -1.15 5.82
N ASN A 131 13.27 0.11 6.07
CA ASN A 131 12.66 1.23 5.35
C ASN A 131 13.57 1.69 4.21
N TYR A 132 12.99 1.90 3.04
CA TYR A 132 13.71 2.44 1.88
C TYR A 132 13.13 3.78 1.46
N ILE A 133 13.97 4.58 0.80
CA ILE A 133 13.55 5.82 0.17
C ILE A 133 14.30 6.00 -1.14
N TYR A 134 13.59 6.53 -2.14
CA TYR A 134 14.19 6.99 -3.38
C TYR A 134 13.48 8.24 -3.88
N LYS A 135 14.18 8.98 -4.73
CA LYS A 135 13.67 10.15 -5.43
C LYS A 135 13.78 9.97 -6.93
N GLU A 136 12.79 10.48 -7.63
CA GLU A 136 12.80 10.58 -9.09
C GLU A 136 12.02 11.84 -9.51
N ALA A 137 12.13 12.25 -10.77
CA ALA A 137 11.26 13.31 -11.29
C ALA A 137 9.79 12.82 -11.26
N ILE A 138 8.83 13.73 -11.08
CA ILE A 138 7.43 13.41 -11.34
C ILE A 138 7.32 12.94 -12.80
N PRO A 139 6.80 11.72 -13.06
CA PRO A 139 6.79 11.18 -14.40
C PRO A 139 5.98 12.05 -15.37
N THR A 140 6.51 12.23 -16.57
CA THR A 140 5.75 12.76 -17.70
C THR A 140 5.23 11.57 -18.49
N ILE A 141 3.92 11.54 -18.72
CA ILE A 141 3.24 10.51 -19.50
C ILE A 141 2.64 11.22 -20.71
N ASP A 142 2.97 10.73 -21.91
CA ASP A 142 2.39 11.24 -23.15
C ASP A 142 0.97 10.68 -23.29
N TRP A 143 0.00 11.44 -22.79
CA TRP A 143 -1.42 11.08 -22.86
C TRP A 143 -2.05 11.47 -24.19
N GLU A 144 -2.72 10.51 -24.82
CA GLU A 144 -3.64 10.74 -25.92
C GLU A 144 -5.05 10.94 -25.33
N ILE A 145 -5.53 12.18 -25.35
CA ILE A 145 -6.88 12.52 -24.87
C ILE A 145 -7.89 12.23 -25.99
N GLY A 146 -8.89 11.40 -25.70
CA GLY A 146 -9.96 11.06 -26.65
C GLY A 146 -11.27 11.81 -26.37
N ASP A 147 -12.25 11.64 -27.25
CA ASP A 147 -13.57 12.31 -27.16
C ASP A 147 -14.62 11.52 -26.35
N GLU A 148 -14.21 10.39 -25.78
CA GLU A 148 -15.09 9.56 -24.97
C GLU A 148 -15.31 10.18 -23.59
N HIS A 149 -16.57 10.23 -23.17
CA HIS A 149 -16.98 10.76 -21.88
C HIS A 149 -17.77 9.75 -21.07
N CYS A 150 -17.59 9.78 -19.74
CA CYS A 150 -18.40 9.01 -18.81
C CYS A 150 -18.71 9.83 -17.56
N LYS A 151 -19.52 9.27 -16.66
CA LYS A 151 -19.70 9.81 -15.30
C LYS A 151 -19.04 8.88 -14.29
N ILE A 152 -18.21 9.44 -13.42
CA ILE A 152 -17.66 8.75 -12.24
C ILE A 152 -18.06 9.58 -11.03
N LEU A 153 -18.75 8.94 -10.09
CA LEU A 153 -19.52 9.65 -9.06
C LEU A 153 -20.47 10.66 -9.73
N SER A 154 -20.35 11.95 -9.41
CA SER A 154 -21.11 13.06 -10.01
C SER A 154 -20.34 13.84 -11.09
N TYR A 155 -19.09 13.49 -11.38
CA TYR A 155 -18.21 14.25 -12.26
C TYR A 155 -18.26 13.74 -13.69
N THR A 156 -18.22 14.67 -14.65
CA THR A 156 -18.03 14.31 -16.07
C THR A 156 -16.55 14.06 -16.29
N CYS A 157 -16.22 12.89 -16.80
CA CYS A 157 -14.85 12.49 -17.08
C CYS A 157 -14.62 12.33 -18.57
N GLN A 158 -13.38 12.57 -19.01
CA GLN A 158 -12.90 12.34 -20.36
C GLN A 158 -11.84 11.24 -20.34
N LYS A 159 -11.84 10.42 -21.38
CA LYS A 159 -10.87 9.33 -21.53
C LYS A 159 -9.53 9.84 -22.04
N ALA A 160 -8.45 9.26 -21.52
CA ALA A 160 -7.12 9.37 -22.07
C ALA A 160 -6.40 8.03 -22.03
N THR A 161 -5.51 7.78 -22.98
CA THR A 161 -4.65 6.59 -23.03
C THR A 161 -3.19 6.97 -23.02
N GLY A 162 -2.35 6.19 -22.34
CA GLY A 162 -0.92 6.50 -22.23
C GLY A 162 -0.10 5.27 -21.89
N HIS A 163 1.19 5.28 -22.25
CA HIS A 163 2.12 4.21 -21.90
C HIS A 163 3.05 4.66 -20.78
N PHE A 164 3.15 3.85 -19.72
CA PHE A 164 3.99 4.16 -18.57
C PHE A 164 4.46 2.88 -17.88
N ARG A 165 5.76 2.79 -17.55
CA ARG A 165 6.38 1.70 -16.79
C ARG A 165 6.08 0.30 -17.37
N GLY A 166 6.10 0.19 -18.71
CA GLY A 166 5.80 -1.04 -19.44
C GLY A 166 4.31 -1.43 -19.51
N ARG A 167 3.40 -0.57 -19.06
CA ARG A 167 1.94 -0.80 -19.15
C ARG A 167 1.27 0.28 -19.98
N THR A 168 0.23 -0.13 -20.72
CA THR A 168 -0.71 0.80 -21.35
C THR A 168 -1.88 1.03 -20.41
N TYR A 169 -2.16 2.30 -20.11
CA TYR A 169 -3.23 2.73 -19.21
C TYR A 169 -4.36 3.39 -19.98
N GLU A 170 -5.58 3.12 -19.55
CA GLU A 170 -6.78 3.91 -19.86
C GLU A 170 -7.17 4.68 -18.59
N ALA A 171 -7.12 6.01 -18.65
CA ALA A 171 -7.46 6.90 -17.56
C ALA A 171 -8.72 7.72 -17.89
N TRP A 172 -9.54 7.95 -16.87
CA TRP A 172 -10.71 8.81 -16.92
C TRP A 172 -10.50 9.96 -15.95
N PHE A 173 -10.37 11.18 -16.46
CA PHE A 173 -10.06 12.38 -15.68
C PHE A 173 -11.16 13.43 -15.80
N THR A 174 -11.27 14.32 -14.80
CA THR A 174 -12.24 15.42 -14.82
C THR A 174 -11.57 16.78 -14.68
N MET A 175 -11.96 17.72 -15.54
CA MET A 175 -11.54 19.13 -15.43
C MET A 175 -12.34 19.93 -14.41
N ASP A 176 -13.44 19.36 -13.87
CA ASP A 176 -14.19 19.95 -12.75
C ASP A 176 -13.30 20.12 -11.51
N ILE A 177 -12.24 19.29 -11.42
CA ILE A 177 -11.17 19.38 -10.44
C ILE A 177 -9.87 19.54 -11.23
N PRO A 178 -9.44 20.78 -11.56
CA PRO A 178 -8.31 21.06 -12.44
C PRO A 178 -6.97 20.87 -11.72
N VAL A 179 -6.76 19.68 -11.15
CA VAL A 179 -5.56 19.28 -10.42
C VAL A 179 -4.87 18.17 -11.21
N ASN A 180 -3.67 18.46 -11.70
CA ASN A 180 -2.80 17.45 -12.31
C ASN A 180 -2.27 16.48 -11.23
N ASN A 181 -3.06 15.44 -10.94
CA ASN A 181 -2.70 14.34 -10.06
C ASN A 181 -3.57 13.11 -10.32
N GLY A 182 -3.28 12.04 -9.59
CA GLY A 182 -3.98 10.78 -9.72
C GLY A 182 -3.44 9.73 -8.75
N PRO A 183 -4.04 8.53 -8.74
CA PRO A 183 -3.59 7.45 -7.89
C PRO A 183 -2.17 7.00 -8.28
N TRP A 184 -1.41 6.52 -7.29
CA TRP A 184 -0.05 6.05 -7.46
C TRP A 184 0.86 7.14 -8.08
N LYS A 185 1.71 6.77 -9.04
CA LYS A 185 2.62 7.67 -9.76
C LYS A 185 1.92 8.41 -10.92
N LEU A 186 0.67 8.07 -11.22
CA LEU A 186 -0.05 8.61 -12.37
C LEU A 186 -0.45 10.07 -12.15
N GLY A 187 -0.56 10.79 -13.27
CA GLY A 187 -0.77 12.22 -13.38
C GLY A 187 -0.46 12.64 -14.82
N GLY A 188 -0.32 13.93 -15.07
CA GLY A 188 -0.02 14.52 -16.37
C GLY A 188 -1.23 15.01 -17.17
N LEU A 189 -2.45 14.77 -16.69
CA LEU A 189 -3.70 15.20 -17.34
C LEU A 189 -4.13 16.58 -16.83
N PRO A 190 -4.94 17.34 -17.61
CA PRO A 190 -5.37 18.70 -17.24
C PRO A 190 -6.37 18.74 -16.07
N GLY A 191 -6.77 17.57 -15.55
CA GLY A 191 -7.65 17.44 -14.40
C GLY A 191 -7.36 16.16 -13.61
N LEU A 192 -8.07 15.98 -12.50
CA LEU A 192 -7.84 14.87 -11.58
C LEU A 192 -8.27 13.55 -12.22
N ILE A 193 -7.39 12.55 -12.19
CA ILE A 193 -7.70 11.18 -12.63
C ILE A 193 -8.63 10.53 -11.59
N LEU A 194 -9.87 10.21 -11.97
CA LEU A 194 -10.83 9.55 -11.09
C LEU A 194 -10.87 8.04 -11.28
N LYS A 195 -10.47 7.53 -12.44
CA LYS A 195 -10.33 6.08 -12.67
C LYS A 195 -9.18 5.84 -13.62
N VAL A 196 -8.44 4.76 -13.40
CA VAL A 196 -7.41 4.33 -14.34
C VAL A 196 -7.19 2.83 -14.21
N SER A 197 -7.08 2.15 -15.34
CA SER A 197 -6.72 0.73 -15.38
C SER A 197 -5.64 0.47 -16.43
N ASP A 198 -4.82 -0.55 -16.19
CA ASP A 198 -3.99 -1.06 -17.28
C ASP A 198 -4.83 -1.88 -18.27
N SER A 199 -4.38 -2.02 -19.51
CA SER A 199 -5.12 -2.69 -20.59
C SER A 199 -5.50 -4.15 -20.31
N ARG A 200 -4.84 -4.79 -19.33
CA ARG A 200 -5.14 -6.15 -18.88
C ARG A 200 -6.03 -6.21 -17.65
N ASN A 201 -6.45 -5.06 -17.09
CA ASN A 201 -7.17 -4.94 -15.82
C ASN A 201 -6.47 -5.69 -14.67
N HIS A 202 -5.14 -5.76 -14.71
CA HIS A 202 -4.33 -6.27 -13.62
C HIS A 202 -4.28 -5.25 -12.48
N TYR A 203 -4.40 -3.97 -12.78
CA TYR A 203 -4.47 -2.87 -11.85
C TYR A 203 -5.63 -1.97 -12.26
N VAL A 204 -6.60 -1.79 -11.38
CA VAL A 204 -7.75 -0.89 -11.58
C VAL A 204 -7.88 -0.02 -10.35
N PHE A 205 -7.70 1.29 -10.55
CA PHE A 205 -7.92 2.31 -9.53
C PHE A 205 -9.24 3.01 -9.84
N GLU A 206 -10.16 3.05 -8.90
CA GLU A 206 -11.47 3.69 -9.06
C GLU A 206 -11.75 4.60 -7.87
N CYS A 207 -12.00 5.88 -8.12
CA CYS A 207 -12.37 6.85 -7.10
C CYS A 207 -13.74 6.46 -6.52
N ILE A 208 -13.75 6.23 -5.21
CA ILE A 208 -14.94 5.87 -4.44
C ILE A 208 -15.31 6.94 -3.41
N GLY A 209 -14.47 7.96 -3.23
CA GLY A 209 -14.71 9.05 -2.29
C GLY A 209 -13.91 10.29 -2.65
N LEU A 210 -14.53 11.45 -2.55
CA LEU A 210 -13.89 12.74 -2.76
C LEU A 210 -14.43 13.73 -1.74
N GLU A 211 -13.54 14.25 -0.90
CA GLU A 211 -13.90 15.07 0.24
C GLU A 211 -13.13 16.38 0.22
N GLN A 212 -13.87 17.51 0.25
CA GLN A 212 -13.32 18.80 0.62
C GLN A 212 -13.22 18.86 2.14
N LEU A 213 -12.00 18.92 2.66
CA LEU A 213 -11.75 18.85 4.09
C LEU A 213 -12.11 20.17 4.78
N LYS A 214 -13.00 20.12 5.77
CA LYS A 214 -13.34 21.28 6.63
C LYS A 214 -12.18 21.68 7.53
N THR A 215 -11.43 20.68 7.99
CA THR A 215 -10.19 20.84 8.75
C THR A 215 -9.10 20.16 7.95
N LYS A 216 -8.08 20.93 7.57
CA LYS A 216 -6.99 20.41 6.73
C LYS A 216 -6.30 19.23 7.40
N GLU A 217 -5.97 18.22 6.61
CA GLU A 217 -5.22 17.06 7.08
C GLU A 217 -3.71 17.26 6.82
N GLU A 218 -2.86 16.89 7.77
CA GLU A 218 -1.42 17.05 7.59
C GLU A 218 -0.85 16.03 6.59
N ILE A 219 -0.10 16.51 5.60
CA ILE A 219 0.74 15.65 4.77
C ILE A 219 2.02 15.36 5.55
N ARG A 220 2.04 14.21 6.22
CA ARG A 220 3.13 13.76 7.10
C ARG A 220 4.13 12.88 6.36
N LYS A 221 5.43 13.18 6.53
CA LYS A 221 6.55 12.29 6.24
C LYS A 221 7.15 11.80 7.54
N TYR A 222 7.21 10.48 7.72
CA TYR A 222 7.72 9.89 8.96
C TYR A 222 9.23 10.05 9.10
N ASP A 223 9.66 10.38 10.31
CA ASP A 223 11.07 10.51 10.69
C ASP A 223 11.56 9.16 11.21
N VAL A 224 11.86 8.28 10.26
CA VAL A 224 12.44 6.96 10.49
C VAL A 224 13.77 6.86 9.76
N LYS A 225 14.59 5.88 10.14
CA LYS A 225 15.82 5.60 9.42
C LYS A 225 15.48 4.97 8.08
N TYR A 226 15.66 5.73 6.99
CA TYR A 226 15.56 5.23 5.63
C TYR A 226 16.92 4.79 5.10
N LYS A 227 16.93 3.71 4.34
CA LYS A 227 18.02 3.36 3.44
C LYS A 227 17.73 3.99 2.09
N GLU A 228 18.55 4.96 1.70
CA GLU A 228 18.48 5.52 0.36
C GLU A 228 18.97 4.48 -0.65
N ALA A 229 18.20 4.30 -1.72
CA ALA A 229 18.51 3.37 -2.80
C ALA A 229 17.93 3.91 -4.11
N LYS A 230 18.37 3.37 -5.24
CA LYS A 230 17.72 3.64 -6.53
C LYS A 230 16.44 2.81 -6.66
N ARG A 231 15.47 3.32 -7.44
CA ARG A 231 14.23 2.61 -7.76
C ARG A 231 14.51 1.18 -8.27
N GLU A 232 15.47 1.03 -9.18
CA GLU A 232 15.85 -0.26 -9.77
C GLU A 232 16.46 -1.23 -8.76
N GLU A 233 17.10 -0.71 -7.71
CA GLU A 233 17.66 -1.54 -6.64
C GLU A 233 16.55 -2.08 -5.75
N ILE A 234 15.58 -1.24 -5.40
CA ILE A 234 14.39 -1.65 -4.64
C ILE A 234 13.58 -2.68 -5.43
N ASP A 235 13.36 -2.46 -6.72
CA ASP A 235 12.70 -3.43 -7.61
C ASP A 235 13.42 -4.79 -7.64
N LYS A 236 14.76 -4.82 -7.72
CA LYS A 236 15.55 -6.06 -7.61
C LYS A 236 15.35 -6.77 -6.28
N ILE A 237 15.16 -6.03 -5.19
CA ILE A 237 14.88 -6.60 -3.87
C ILE A 237 13.49 -7.26 -3.87
N TYR A 238 12.46 -6.59 -4.39
CA TYR A 238 11.13 -7.18 -4.58
C TYR A 238 11.18 -8.45 -5.44
N LYS A 239 11.85 -8.40 -6.60
CA LYS A 239 12.05 -9.57 -7.47
C LYS A 239 12.69 -10.73 -6.73
N ARG A 240 13.70 -10.46 -5.88
CA ARG A 240 14.36 -11.50 -5.07
C ARG A 240 13.42 -12.08 -4.02
N PHE A 241 12.67 -11.24 -3.31
CA PHE A 241 11.68 -11.68 -2.32
C PHE A 241 10.63 -12.60 -2.96
N HIS A 242 10.06 -12.21 -4.09
CA HIS A 242 9.05 -13.03 -4.77
C HIS A 242 9.62 -14.31 -5.39
N LYS A 243 10.89 -14.32 -5.82
CA LYS A 243 11.53 -15.51 -6.38
C LYS A 243 11.73 -16.61 -5.34
N ASP A 244 12.14 -16.23 -4.12
CA ASP A 244 12.37 -17.18 -3.03
C ASP A 244 12.27 -16.45 -1.67
N ASN A 245 11.04 -16.33 -1.16
CA ASN A 245 10.79 -15.57 0.08
C ASN A 245 11.41 -16.25 1.31
N VAL A 246 11.54 -17.58 1.31
CA VAL A 246 12.16 -18.35 2.40
C VAL A 246 13.64 -18.05 2.48
N ALA A 247 14.37 -18.19 1.37
CA ALA A 247 15.79 -17.88 1.33
C ALA A 247 16.06 -16.39 1.59
N TYR A 248 15.20 -15.51 1.07
CA TYR A 248 15.29 -14.07 1.31
C TYR A 248 15.19 -13.73 2.81
N ASN A 249 14.18 -14.26 3.49
CA ASN A 249 13.99 -14.04 4.94
C ASN A 249 15.17 -14.64 5.74
N LEU A 250 15.65 -15.83 5.38
CA LEU A 250 16.79 -16.47 6.06
C LEU A 250 18.06 -15.61 6.00
N LEU A 251 18.36 -15.02 4.84
CA LEU A 251 19.52 -14.11 4.66
C LEU A 251 19.42 -12.86 5.55
N ARG A 252 18.21 -12.49 5.98
CA ARG A 252 17.94 -11.36 6.87
C ARG A 252 17.87 -11.76 8.35
N GLY A 253 18.15 -13.02 8.67
CA GLY A 253 18.02 -13.57 10.02
C GLY A 253 16.56 -13.80 10.45
N GLU A 254 15.61 -13.74 9.51
CA GLU A 254 14.19 -13.98 9.75
C GLU A 254 13.83 -15.44 9.43
N SER A 255 12.82 -15.97 10.11
CA SER A 255 12.30 -17.32 9.86
C SER A 255 10.95 -17.24 9.15
N THR A 256 10.79 -18.00 8.06
CA THR A 256 9.47 -18.21 7.46
C THR A 256 8.77 -19.35 8.20
N LEU A 257 7.56 -19.12 8.68
CA LEU A 257 6.76 -20.13 9.40
C LEU A 257 5.67 -20.69 8.48
N PHE A 258 5.36 -21.97 8.64
CA PHE A 258 4.20 -22.60 8.00
C PHE A 258 3.38 -23.36 9.06
N LEU A 259 2.07 -23.42 8.87
CA LEU A 259 1.22 -24.28 9.68
C LEU A 259 1.36 -25.70 9.15
N ASN A 260 1.94 -26.60 9.96
CA ASN A 260 2.02 -28.01 9.61
C ASN A 260 0.60 -28.61 9.71
N PRO A 261 0.05 -29.15 8.61
CA PRO A 261 -1.33 -29.62 8.59
C PRO A 261 -1.55 -30.87 9.45
N VAL A 262 -0.50 -31.63 9.75
CA VAL A 262 -0.55 -32.83 10.58
C VAL A 262 -0.43 -32.48 12.05
N THR A 263 0.59 -31.69 12.41
CA THR A 263 0.85 -31.37 13.82
C THR A 263 0.01 -30.21 14.34
N GLN A 264 -0.62 -29.44 13.43
CA GLN A 264 -1.32 -28.20 13.72
C GLN A 264 -0.45 -27.18 14.48
N LYS A 265 0.88 -27.25 14.27
CA LYS A 265 1.86 -26.34 14.87
C LYS A 265 2.54 -25.49 13.80
N TRP A 266 2.91 -24.28 14.19
CA TRP A 266 3.76 -23.42 13.38
C TRP A 266 5.20 -23.96 13.43
N GLU A 267 5.73 -24.31 12.27
CA GLU A 267 7.07 -24.87 12.11
C GLU A 267 7.91 -23.97 11.18
N LYS A 268 9.24 -23.96 11.39
CA LYS A 268 10.16 -23.16 10.57
C LYS A 268 10.40 -23.84 9.23
N GLN A 269 10.27 -23.07 8.15
CA GLN A 269 10.54 -23.52 6.79
C GLN A 269 12.01 -23.21 6.43
N TYR A 270 12.79 -24.27 6.12
CA TYR A 270 14.23 -24.13 5.83
C TYR A 270 14.62 -24.40 4.37
N ASN A 271 13.90 -25.28 3.63
CA ASN A 271 14.42 -25.87 2.39
C ASN A 271 13.47 -25.89 1.18
N ALA A 272 12.46 -25.01 1.12
CA ALA A 272 11.57 -24.97 -0.04
C ALA A 272 11.68 -23.63 -0.76
N LYS A 273 12.18 -23.65 -2.01
CA LYS A 273 11.95 -22.56 -2.98
C LYS A 273 10.45 -22.37 -3.08
N LYS A 274 9.95 -21.29 -2.48
CA LYS A 274 8.53 -20.96 -2.51
C LYS A 274 8.38 -19.67 -3.30
N PRO A 275 8.34 -19.76 -4.65
CA PRO A 275 8.05 -18.58 -5.45
C PRO A 275 6.66 -18.07 -5.08
N LEU A 276 6.56 -16.76 -4.89
CA LEU A 276 5.29 -16.06 -4.74
C LEU A 276 4.89 -15.50 -6.12
N PRO A 277 3.59 -15.46 -6.44
CA PRO A 277 3.12 -14.76 -7.63
C PRO A 277 3.66 -13.32 -7.67
N TYR A 278 4.05 -12.86 -8.85
CA TYR A 278 4.70 -11.56 -9.04
C TYR A 278 4.27 -10.93 -10.36
N ASN A 279 3.31 -10.02 -10.27
CA ASN A 279 2.85 -9.17 -11.36
C ASN A 279 2.97 -7.72 -10.91
N PRO A 280 4.18 -7.14 -10.85
CA PRO A 280 4.40 -5.78 -10.34
C PRO A 280 3.73 -4.72 -11.23
N ILE A 281 3.33 -3.59 -10.64
CA ILE A 281 2.73 -2.50 -11.42
C ILE A 281 3.75 -1.90 -12.41
N GLU A 282 5.02 -1.85 -12.05
CA GLU A 282 6.12 -1.47 -12.96
C GLU A 282 6.71 -2.73 -13.59
N LEU A 283 6.71 -2.82 -14.92
CA LEU A 283 7.27 -3.97 -15.66
C LEU A 283 8.71 -3.73 -16.14
N GLU A 284 9.22 -2.50 -16.01
CA GLU A 284 10.57 -2.06 -16.43
C GLU A 284 11.56 -1.86 -15.28
#